data_AF-A0A3D8IIQ3-F1
#
_entry.id   AF-A0A3D8IIQ3-F1
#
_cell.length_a   1.000
_cell.length_b   1.000
_cell.length_c   1.000
_cell.angle_alpha   90.00
_cell.angle_beta   90.00
_cell.angle_gamma   90.00
#
_symmetry.space_group_name_H-M   'P 1'
#
loop_
_entity.id
_entity.type
_entity.pdbx_description
1 polymer ?
#
loop_
_entity_poly.entity_id
_entity_poly.type
_entity_poly.pdbx_seq_one_letter_code
_entity_poly.pdbx_strand_id
1 'polypeptide(L)'
;MTKDFIYFKNKAKLAFRKRQYSRVLEILSCANVFLENLNAKQSLYFTMLCMLSDMALEYEDEARALFEYYQVIHNKNNLEAEEIVLEMIENFDKNLYALNLAIWSLQEAEIDKNDGILYEDFEVHSAKVGFKEAFEDLMFSSKIIFTNKNEFLFFVRNLVKFGFEDIAINYFENAGNLLFYDKDFMRLYRKILQNKKV
;
A
#
# COMPACT_ATOMS: atom_id res chain seq x y z
N MET A 1 -10.57 -23.91 24.64
CA MET A 1 -10.58 -22.46 24.38
C MET A 1 -9.32 -21.74 24.85
N THR A 2 -9.05 -21.57 26.16
CA THR A 2 -7.81 -20.87 26.62
C THR A 2 -6.54 -21.59 26.18
N LYS A 3 -6.53 -22.93 26.17
CA LYS A 3 -5.40 -23.75 25.69
C LYS A 3 -5.15 -23.60 24.20
N ASP A 4 -6.21 -23.56 23.39
CA ASP A 4 -6.12 -23.45 21.93
C ASP A 4 -5.63 -22.05 21.53
N PHE A 5 -6.14 -21.00 22.16
CA PHE A 5 -5.62 -19.64 21.99
C PHE A 5 -4.12 -19.55 22.32
N ILE A 6 -3.70 -20.09 23.47
CA ILE A 6 -2.30 -20.09 23.89
C ILE A 6 -1.43 -20.85 22.88
N TYR A 7 -1.92 -21.97 22.35
CA TYR A 7 -1.23 -22.74 21.31
C TYR A 7 -1.02 -21.90 20.04
N PHE A 8 -2.08 -21.31 19.47
CA PHE A 8 -1.97 -20.49 18.27
C PHE A 8 -1.09 -19.25 18.50
N LYS A 9 -1.26 -18.57 19.64
CA LYS A 9 -0.44 -17.43 20.06
C LYS A 9 1.04 -17.76 20.08
N ASN A 10 1.43 -18.83 20.78
CA ASN A 10 2.83 -19.22 20.90
C ASN A 10 3.42 -19.67 19.57
N LYS A 11 2.65 -20.41 18.77
CA LYS A 11 3.07 -20.88 17.45
C LYS A 11 3.30 -19.73 16.48
N ALA A 12 2.36 -18.79 16.41
CA ALA A 12 2.46 -17.59 15.57
C ALA A 12 3.65 -16.71 16.02
N LYS A 13 3.80 -16.46 17.32
CA LYS A 13 4.92 -15.70 17.88
C LYS A 13 6.27 -16.32 17.56
N LEU A 14 6.38 -17.66 17.62
CA LEU A 14 7.62 -18.37 17.29
C LEU A 14 7.93 -18.25 15.80
N ALA A 15 6.93 -18.41 14.93
CA ALA A 15 7.10 -18.25 13.48
C ALA A 15 7.55 -16.82 13.12
N PHE A 16 6.97 -15.80 13.76
CA PHE A 16 7.38 -14.40 13.60
C PHE A 16 8.86 -14.20 13.95
N ARG A 17 9.30 -14.70 15.10
CA ARG A 17 10.72 -14.63 15.52
C ARG A 17 11.68 -15.35 14.58
N LYS A 18 11.21 -16.41 13.92
CA LYS A 18 11.94 -17.16 12.90
C LYS A 18 11.91 -16.51 11.52
N ARG A 19 11.35 -15.30 11.37
CA ARG A 19 11.18 -14.58 10.09
C ARG A 19 10.30 -15.32 9.08
N GLN A 20 9.37 -16.13 9.57
CA GLN A 20 8.46 -16.92 8.73
C GLN A 20 7.11 -16.21 8.61
N TYR A 21 7.08 -14.99 8.07
CA TYR A 21 5.91 -14.11 8.14
C TYR A 21 4.68 -14.66 7.41
N SER A 22 4.84 -15.21 6.21
CA SER A 22 3.74 -15.90 5.50
C SER A 22 3.15 -17.04 6.33
N ARG A 23 4.01 -17.78 7.07
CA ARG A 23 3.57 -18.86 7.96
C ARG A 23 2.81 -18.32 9.17
N VAL A 24 3.14 -17.12 9.66
CA VAL A 24 2.36 -16.45 10.72
C VAL A 24 0.94 -16.18 10.22
N LEU A 25 0.80 -15.61 9.02
CA LEU A 25 -0.50 -15.32 8.41
C LEU A 25 -1.35 -16.59 8.24
N GLU A 26 -0.74 -17.70 7.80
CA GLU A 26 -1.42 -19.01 7.73
C GLU A 26 -1.90 -19.49 9.10
N ILE A 27 -1.03 -19.42 10.12
CA ILE A 27 -1.37 -19.85 11.49
C ILE A 27 -2.54 -19.01 12.04
N LEU A 28 -2.53 -17.70 11.82
CA LEU A 28 -3.56 -16.78 12.29
C LEU A 28 -4.87 -16.95 11.51
N SER A 29 -4.80 -17.21 10.20
CA SER A 29 -5.96 -17.57 9.40
C SER A 29 -6.62 -18.85 9.93
N CYS A 30 -5.84 -19.90 10.23
CA CYS A 30 -6.36 -21.09 10.89
C CYS A 30 -6.95 -20.76 12.27
N ALA A 31 -6.27 -19.93 13.08
CA ALA A 31 -6.76 -19.56 14.41
C ALA A 31 -8.14 -18.90 14.35
N ASN A 32 -8.39 -18.02 13.38
CA ASN A 32 -9.70 -17.38 13.17
C ASN A 32 -10.82 -18.38 12.84
N VAL A 33 -10.51 -19.48 12.17
CA VAL A 33 -11.50 -20.54 11.85
C VAL A 33 -11.79 -21.42 13.06
N PHE A 34 -10.77 -21.73 13.87
CA PHE A 34 -10.89 -22.70 14.97
C PHE A 34 -11.26 -22.07 16.33
N LEU A 35 -11.06 -20.76 16.50
CA LEU A 35 -11.32 -20.07 17.76
C LEU A 35 -12.59 -19.24 17.65
N GLU A 36 -13.72 -19.87 17.98
CA GLU A 36 -14.99 -19.17 18.16
C GLU A 36 -14.95 -18.33 19.46
N ASN A 37 -15.39 -17.07 19.39
CA ASN A 37 -15.54 -16.15 20.52
C ASN A 37 -14.22 -15.71 21.22
N LEU A 38 -13.25 -15.22 20.44
CA LEU A 38 -12.12 -14.47 21.01
C LEU A 38 -12.61 -13.24 21.76
N ASN A 39 -12.06 -12.99 22.96
CA ASN A 39 -12.30 -11.71 23.62
C ASN A 39 -11.57 -10.57 22.90
N ALA A 40 -11.97 -9.32 23.18
CA ALA A 40 -11.42 -8.15 22.50
C ALA A 40 -9.89 -8.10 22.54
N LYS A 41 -9.27 -8.37 23.70
CA LYS A 41 -7.80 -8.35 23.86
C LYS A 41 -7.09 -9.45 23.06
N GLN A 42 -7.68 -10.64 22.99
CA GLN A 42 -7.15 -11.75 22.19
C GLN A 42 -7.24 -11.46 20.70
N SER A 43 -8.36 -10.89 20.26
CA SER A 43 -8.57 -10.45 18.88
C SER A 43 -7.55 -9.39 18.49
N LEU A 44 -7.39 -8.36 19.33
CA LEU A 44 -6.45 -7.26 19.12
C LEU A 44 -5.00 -7.75 18.96
N TYR A 45 -4.59 -8.70 19.80
CA TYR A 45 -3.27 -9.32 19.71
C TYR A 45 -3.04 -10.04 18.37
N PHE A 46 -4.03 -10.81 17.90
CA PHE A 46 -3.92 -11.48 16.59
C PHE A 46 -3.96 -10.50 15.43
N THR A 47 -4.78 -9.46 15.49
CA THR A 47 -4.82 -8.40 14.49
C THR A 47 -3.47 -7.69 14.40
N MET A 48 -2.90 -7.27 15.52
CA MET A 48 -1.58 -6.65 15.58
C MET A 48 -0.50 -7.57 14.98
N LEU A 49 -0.47 -8.85 15.39
CA LEU A 49 0.52 -9.79 14.87
C LEU A 49 0.33 -10.08 13.38
N CYS A 50 -0.91 -10.06 12.89
CA CYS A 50 -1.24 -10.19 11.47
C CYS A 50 -0.70 -8.99 10.69
N MET A 51 -1.01 -7.76 11.12
CA MET A 51 -0.56 -6.52 10.47
C MET A 51 0.97 -6.39 10.47
N LEU A 52 1.63 -6.72 11.60
CA LEU A 52 3.10 -6.75 11.64
C LEU A 52 3.69 -7.81 10.70
N SER A 53 3.02 -8.95 10.53
CA SER A 53 3.50 -10.01 9.62
C SER A 53 3.30 -9.63 8.16
N ASP A 54 2.20 -8.93 7.85
CA ASP A 54 1.94 -8.37 6.52
C ASP A 54 2.98 -7.30 6.18
N MET A 55 3.17 -6.32 7.09
CA MET A 55 4.20 -5.29 7.00
C MET A 55 5.60 -5.90 6.84
N ALA A 56 5.93 -6.97 7.58
CA ALA A 56 7.25 -7.59 7.53
C ALA A 56 7.57 -8.31 6.20
N LEU A 57 6.59 -8.54 5.33
CA LEU A 57 6.85 -9.05 3.98
C LEU A 57 7.55 -8.01 3.10
N GLU A 58 7.43 -6.73 3.44
CA GLU A 58 7.88 -5.59 2.63
C GLU A 58 8.88 -4.72 3.40
N TYR A 59 8.62 -4.48 4.69
CA TYR A 59 9.38 -3.65 5.62
C TYR A 59 9.78 -4.47 6.85
N GLU A 60 10.61 -5.49 6.63
CA GLU A 60 10.96 -6.48 7.66
C GLU A 60 11.57 -5.83 8.92
N ASP A 61 12.54 -4.93 8.75
CA ASP A 61 13.28 -4.36 9.88
C ASP A 61 12.40 -3.45 10.74
N GLU A 62 11.53 -2.66 10.12
CA GLU A 62 10.57 -1.77 10.79
C GLU A 62 9.49 -2.57 11.53
N ALA A 63 8.91 -3.58 10.89
CA ALA A 63 7.93 -4.46 11.53
C ALA A 63 8.53 -5.21 12.74
N ARG A 64 9.79 -5.63 12.64
CA ARG A 64 10.51 -6.26 13.76
C ARG A 64 10.78 -5.27 14.89
N ALA A 65 11.18 -4.04 14.58
CA ALA A 65 11.39 -3.00 15.58
C ALA A 65 10.09 -2.68 16.35
N LEU A 66 8.96 -2.58 15.64
CA LEU A 66 7.64 -2.40 16.26
C LEU A 66 7.23 -3.60 17.11
N PHE A 67 7.55 -4.83 16.68
CA PHE A 67 7.32 -6.02 17.48
C PHE A 67 8.20 -6.08 18.75
N GLU A 68 9.46 -5.66 18.67
CA GLU A 68 10.33 -5.54 19.83
C GLU A 68 9.84 -4.47 20.80
N TYR A 69 9.40 -3.32 20.28
CA TYR A 69 8.78 -2.26 21.05
C TYR A 69 7.51 -2.74 21.78
N TYR A 70 6.61 -3.44 21.08
CA TYR A 70 5.45 -4.12 21.68
C TYR A 70 5.86 -4.97 22.88
N GLN A 71 6.89 -5.81 22.74
CA GLN A 71 7.34 -6.69 23.81
C GLN A 71 7.80 -5.91 25.04
N VAL A 72 8.44 -4.75 24.86
CA VAL A 72 8.90 -3.89 25.96
C VAL A 72 7.72 -3.25 26.70
N ILE A 73 6.76 -2.69 25.98
CA ILE A 73 5.63 -1.97 26.60
C ILE A 73 4.59 -2.92 27.20
N HIS A 74 4.36 -4.08 26.59
CA HIS A 74 3.46 -5.10 27.13
C HIS A 74 4.00 -5.69 28.44
N ASN A 75 5.32 -5.85 28.58
CA ASN A 75 5.94 -6.33 29.82
C ASN A 75 5.83 -5.33 30.99
N LYS A 76 5.53 -4.06 30.71
CA LYS A 76 5.28 -3.02 31.72
C LYS A 76 3.79 -2.95 32.15
N ASN A 77 3.00 -3.98 31.84
CA ASN A 77 1.55 -4.05 32.10
C ASN A 77 0.72 -2.94 31.44
N ASN A 78 1.19 -2.36 30.32
CA ASN A 78 0.34 -1.48 29.53
C ASN A 78 -0.78 -2.32 28.87
N LEU A 79 -2.03 -2.04 29.22
CA LEU A 79 -3.20 -2.76 28.71
C LEU A 79 -3.52 -2.43 27.25
N GLU A 80 -2.97 -1.33 26.72
CA GLU A 80 -3.21 -0.77 25.39
C GLU A 80 -2.03 -1.00 24.43
N ALA A 81 -1.07 -1.85 24.80
CA ALA A 81 0.15 -2.08 24.03
C ALA A 81 -0.11 -2.48 22.57
N GLU A 82 -1.12 -3.32 22.34
CA GLU A 82 -1.54 -3.73 21.00
C GLU A 82 -2.12 -2.56 20.19
N GLU A 83 -2.90 -1.66 20.78
CA GLU A 83 -3.53 -0.51 20.10
C GLU A 83 -2.49 0.52 19.68
N ILE A 84 -1.54 0.81 20.57
CA ILE A 84 -0.43 1.73 20.30
C ILE A 84 0.38 1.25 19.08
N VAL A 85 0.66 -0.06 19.01
CA VAL A 85 1.45 -0.63 17.91
C VAL A 85 0.66 -0.65 16.61
N LEU A 86 -0.65 -0.95 16.67
CA LEU A 86 -1.54 -0.85 15.51
C LEU A 86 -1.59 0.58 14.97
N GLU A 87 -1.74 1.58 15.84
CA GLU A 87 -1.71 2.99 15.46
C GLU A 87 -0.36 3.38 14.84
N MET A 88 0.76 2.85 15.37
CA MET A 88 2.08 3.07 14.79
C MET A 88 2.23 2.45 13.40
N ILE A 89 1.66 1.28 13.14
CA ILE A 89 1.62 0.67 11.80
C ILE A 89 0.79 1.55 10.86
N GLU A 90 -0.40 1.97 11.27
CA GLU A 90 -1.24 2.87 10.46
C GLU A 90 -0.55 4.21 10.20
N ASN A 91 0.16 4.76 11.18
CA ASN A 91 0.90 6.00 11.04
C ASN A 91 2.17 5.82 10.20
N PHE A 92 2.81 4.65 10.23
CA PHE A 92 3.91 4.32 9.32
C PHE A 92 3.44 4.34 7.87
N ASP A 93 2.28 3.72 7.59
CA ASP A 93 1.66 3.76 6.26
C ASP A 93 1.32 5.20 5.84
N LYS A 94 0.76 6.02 6.76
CA LYS A 94 0.44 7.44 6.51
C LYS A 94 1.68 8.31 6.33
N ASN A 95 2.76 8.06 7.06
CA ASN A 95 3.99 8.86 7.00
C ASN A 95 4.83 8.49 5.78
N LEU A 96 4.87 7.22 5.36
CA LEU A 96 5.38 6.84 4.05
C LEU A 96 4.61 7.55 2.94
N TYR A 97 3.29 7.60 3.04
CA TYR A 97 2.45 8.34 2.09
C TYR A 97 2.78 9.85 2.07
N ALA A 98 2.96 10.48 3.23
CA ALA A 98 3.31 11.89 3.35
C ALA A 98 4.75 12.22 2.89
N LEU A 99 5.71 11.34 3.17
CA LEU A 99 7.11 11.51 2.76
C LEU A 99 7.24 11.30 1.24
N ASN A 100 6.46 10.39 0.67
CA ASN A 100 6.32 10.29 -0.79
C ASN A 100 5.67 11.56 -1.36
N LEU A 101 4.53 12.04 -0.86
CA LEU A 101 3.95 13.30 -1.31
C LEU A 101 4.93 14.48 -1.22
N ALA A 102 5.78 14.51 -0.19
CA ALA A 102 6.84 15.51 -0.05
C ALA A 102 8.00 15.31 -1.05
N ILE A 103 8.39 14.07 -1.37
CA ILE A 103 9.38 13.78 -2.43
C ILE A 103 8.81 14.15 -3.81
N TRP A 104 7.55 13.84 -4.07
CA TRP A 104 6.84 14.24 -5.28
C TRP A 104 6.76 15.77 -5.39
N SER A 105 6.41 16.49 -4.32
CA SER A 105 6.37 17.95 -4.33
C SER A 105 7.74 18.63 -4.41
N LEU A 106 8.80 17.99 -3.89
CA LEU A 106 10.18 18.44 -4.05
C LEU A 106 10.71 18.19 -5.48
N GLN A 107 10.32 17.07 -6.11
CA GLN A 107 10.61 16.81 -7.52
C GLN A 107 9.83 17.76 -8.45
N GLU A 108 8.61 18.14 -8.10
CA GLU A 108 7.84 19.19 -8.79
C GLU A 108 8.47 20.59 -8.66
N ALA A 109 9.18 20.86 -7.55
CA ALA A 109 9.85 22.14 -7.34
C ALA A 109 11.15 22.31 -8.14
N GLU A 110 11.78 21.21 -8.58
CA GLU A 110 13.06 21.22 -9.31
C GLU A 110 12.95 20.81 -10.80
N ILE A 111 11.82 20.25 -11.26
CA ILE A 111 11.64 19.80 -12.65
C ILE A 111 10.79 20.81 -13.43
N ASP A 112 11.48 21.73 -14.09
CA ASP A 112 11.04 22.65 -15.17
C ASP A 112 9.66 23.31 -15.03
N LYS A 113 9.68 24.54 -14.54
CA LYS A 113 8.62 25.56 -14.61
C LYS A 113 8.11 25.90 -16.03
N ASN A 114 8.48 25.18 -17.08
CA ASN A 114 8.21 25.60 -18.46
C ASN A 114 7.31 24.70 -19.32
N ASP A 115 7.09 23.40 -19.04
CA ASP A 115 6.31 22.54 -19.97
C ASP A 115 5.42 21.47 -19.29
N GLY A 116 5.01 21.68 -18.04
CA GLY A 116 4.06 20.81 -17.34
C GLY A 116 2.63 21.38 -17.33
N ILE A 117 1.63 20.52 -17.54
CA ILE A 117 0.21 20.87 -17.31
C ILE A 117 -0.34 20.09 -16.11
N LEU A 118 -1.22 20.71 -15.33
CA LEU A 118 -1.92 19.99 -14.26
C LEU A 118 -2.94 19.02 -14.86
N TYR A 119 -3.18 17.91 -14.17
CA TYR A 119 -4.19 16.94 -14.59
C TYR A 119 -5.60 17.55 -14.64
N GLU A 120 -5.91 18.50 -13.74
CA GLU A 120 -7.18 19.23 -13.77
C GLU A 120 -7.35 20.03 -15.08
N ASP A 121 -6.27 20.67 -15.56
CA ASP A 121 -6.29 21.39 -16.84
C ASP A 121 -6.43 20.42 -18.03
N PHE A 122 -5.77 19.26 -17.94
CA PHE A 122 -5.98 18.17 -18.89
C PHE A 122 -7.43 17.71 -18.92
N GLU A 123 -8.10 17.56 -17.77
CA GLU A 123 -9.51 17.15 -17.72
C GLU A 123 -10.42 18.17 -18.38
N VAL A 124 -10.18 19.46 -18.15
CA VAL A 124 -10.92 20.55 -18.80
C VAL A 124 -10.75 20.51 -20.32
N HIS A 125 -9.54 20.19 -20.81
CA HIS A 125 -9.28 20.04 -22.25
C HIS A 125 -9.92 18.77 -22.82
N SER A 126 -9.71 17.63 -22.16
CA SER A 126 -10.29 16.32 -22.48
C SER A 126 -11.82 16.34 -22.53
N ALA A 127 -12.48 17.13 -21.68
CA ALA A 127 -13.92 17.29 -21.71
C ALA A 127 -14.44 17.95 -23.01
N LYS A 128 -13.59 18.74 -23.71
CA LYS A 128 -13.95 19.45 -24.93
C LYS A 128 -13.69 18.61 -26.19
N VAL A 129 -12.55 17.94 -26.26
CA VAL A 129 -12.09 17.25 -27.49
C VAL A 129 -12.14 15.73 -27.39
N GLY A 130 -12.38 15.18 -26.20
CA GLY A 130 -12.29 13.75 -25.93
C GLY A 130 -10.91 13.37 -25.37
N PHE A 131 -10.88 12.35 -24.50
CA PHE A 131 -9.64 11.92 -23.82
C PHE A 131 -8.54 11.51 -24.80
N LYS A 132 -8.92 10.79 -25.87
CA LYS A 132 -7.96 10.28 -26.86
C LYS A 132 -7.27 11.44 -27.60
N GLU A 133 -8.05 12.31 -28.24
CA GLU A 133 -7.50 13.50 -28.91
C GLU A 133 -6.70 14.38 -27.94
N ALA A 134 -7.22 14.67 -26.75
CA ALA A 134 -6.51 15.48 -25.76
C ALA A 134 -5.17 14.87 -25.34
N PHE A 135 -5.11 13.54 -25.18
CA PHE A 135 -3.88 12.87 -24.80
C PHE A 135 -2.85 12.85 -25.95
N GLU A 136 -3.28 12.62 -27.19
CA GLU A 136 -2.42 12.66 -28.38
C GLU A 136 -1.84 14.06 -28.64
N ASP A 137 -2.59 15.12 -28.34
CA ASP A 137 -2.13 16.52 -28.45
C ASP A 137 -1.02 16.86 -27.43
N LEU A 138 -0.98 16.15 -26.30
CA LEU A 138 -0.08 16.44 -25.17
C LEU A 138 1.12 15.50 -25.06
N MET A 139 1.00 14.26 -25.55
CA MET A 139 2.02 13.21 -25.37
C MET A 139 3.41 13.56 -25.94
N PHE A 140 3.51 14.58 -26.80
CA PHE A 140 4.77 15.00 -27.43
C PHE A 140 5.36 16.29 -26.85
N SER A 141 4.57 17.08 -26.12
CA SER A 141 4.89 18.48 -25.84
C SER A 141 4.91 18.81 -24.35
N SER A 142 4.17 18.08 -23.51
CA SER A 142 4.02 18.46 -22.11
C SER A 142 3.86 17.25 -21.18
N LYS A 143 4.38 17.38 -19.96
CA LYS A 143 4.16 16.38 -18.89
C LYS A 143 2.86 16.68 -18.16
N ILE A 144 2.09 15.64 -17.84
CA ILE A 144 0.90 15.75 -16.98
C ILE A 144 1.34 15.60 -15.53
N ILE A 145 0.96 16.57 -14.70
CA ILE A 145 1.27 16.65 -13.28
C ILE A 145 0.03 16.23 -12.48
N PHE A 146 0.21 15.33 -11.51
CA PHE A 146 -0.88 14.81 -10.66
C PHE A 146 -0.69 15.31 -9.24
N THR A 147 -1.74 15.92 -8.68
CA THR A 147 -1.68 16.46 -7.31
C THR A 147 -2.06 15.42 -6.26
N ASN A 148 -2.71 14.34 -6.69
CA ASN A 148 -3.10 13.25 -5.82
C ASN A 148 -3.19 11.90 -6.54
N LYS A 149 -3.26 10.84 -5.73
CA LYS A 149 -3.32 9.45 -6.17
C LYS A 149 -4.53 9.11 -7.04
N ASN A 150 -5.69 9.71 -6.77
CA ASN A 150 -6.91 9.37 -7.49
C ASN A 150 -6.87 9.88 -8.94
N GLU A 151 -6.30 11.06 -9.15
CA GLU A 151 -6.06 11.64 -10.47
C GLU A 151 -5.17 10.72 -11.32
N PHE A 152 -4.02 10.31 -10.77
CA PHE A 152 -3.13 9.37 -11.43
C PHE A 152 -3.85 8.07 -11.81
N LEU A 153 -4.56 7.45 -10.87
CA LEU A 153 -5.28 6.20 -11.11
C LEU A 153 -6.35 6.34 -12.18
N PHE A 154 -7.09 7.44 -12.17
CA PHE A 154 -8.15 7.68 -13.15
C PHE A 154 -7.57 7.94 -14.54
N PHE A 155 -6.52 8.75 -14.64
CA PHE A 155 -5.78 8.98 -15.87
C PHE A 155 -5.26 7.67 -16.48
N VAL A 156 -4.57 6.85 -15.68
CA VAL A 156 -4.00 5.57 -16.15
C VAL A 156 -5.10 4.57 -16.53
N ARG A 157 -6.24 4.56 -15.82
CA ARG A 157 -7.41 3.77 -16.25
C ARG A 157 -7.92 4.21 -17.62
N ASN A 158 -7.93 5.51 -17.90
CA ASN A 158 -8.36 6.02 -19.20
C ASN A 158 -7.34 5.69 -20.29
N LEU A 159 -6.03 5.77 -20.03
CA LEU A 159 -5.01 5.31 -20.99
C LEU A 159 -5.30 3.88 -21.46
N VAL A 160 -5.55 2.96 -20.52
CA VAL A 160 -5.90 1.57 -20.84
C VAL A 160 -7.22 1.48 -21.59
N LYS A 161 -8.24 2.23 -21.16
CA LYS A 161 -9.56 2.23 -21.81
C LYS A 161 -9.47 2.65 -23.29
N PHE A 162 -8.54 3.54 -23.64
CA PHE A 162 -8.39 4.11 -24.97
C PHE A 162 -7.24 3.50 -25.80
N GLY A 163 -6.64 2.38 -25.34
CA GLY A 163 -5.65 1.62 -26.11
C GLY A 163 -4.20 2.11 -25.98
N PHE A 164 -3.88 2.83 -24.90
CA PHE A 164 -2.54 3.34 -24.57
C PHE A 164 -1.88 2.51 -23.45
N GLU A 165 -2.02 1.18 -23.49
CA GLU A 165 -1.54 0.28 -22.44
C GLU A 165 -0.02 0.35 -22.21
N ASP A 166 0.77 0.51 -23.27
CA ASP A 166 2.24 0.60 -23.16
C ASP A 166 2.68 1.87 -22.44
N ILE A 167 1.97 2.96 -22.72
CA ILE A 167 2.18 4.24 -22.05
C ILE A 167 1.73 4.13 -20.59
N ALA A 168 0.59 3.51 -20.33
CA ALA A 168 0.12 3.23 -18.97
C ALA A 168 1.15 2.44 -18.16
N ILE A 169 1.75 1.39 -18.74
CA ILE A 169 2.84 0.61 -18.13
C ILE A 169 4.04 1.52 -17.80
N ASN A 170 4.47 2.35 -18.75
CA ASN A 170 5.60 3.26 -18.54
C ASN A 170 5.32 4.25 -17.39
N TYR A 171 4.09 4.76 -17.25
CA TYR A 171 3.71 5.58 -16.09
C TYR A 171 3.78 4.80 -14.77
N PHE A 172 3.38 3.53 -14.74
CA PHE A 172 3.52 2.68 -13.55
C PHE A 172 4.98 2.40 -13.19
N GLU A 173 5.81 2.04 -14.18
CA GLU A 173 7.23 1.70 -13.96
C GLU A 173 8.04 2.90 -13.46
N ASN A 174 7.71 4.11 -13.94
CA ASN A 174 8.41 5.32 -13.55
C ASN A 174 7.90 5.95 -12.24
N ALA A 175 6.67 5.67 -11.82
CA ALA A 175 6.12 6.22 -10.58
C ALA A 175 6.61 5.49 -9.31
N GLY A 176 7.61 4.62 -9.46
CA GLY A 176 8.45 4.11 -8.38
C GLY A 176 7.91 2.84 -7.69
N ASN A 177 8.79 2.19 -6.94
CA ASN A 177 8.52 0.90 -6.29
C ASN A 177 7.38 0.92 -5.26
N LEU A 178 6.90 2.11 -4.85
CA LEU A 178 5.90 2.24 -3.78
C LEU A 178 4.45 2.09 -4.28
N LEU A 179 4.20 2.25 -5.58
CA LEU A 179 2.88 2.00 -6.18
C LEU A 179 2.50 0.52 -6.26
N PHE A 180 3.47 -0.37 -6.05
CA PHE A 180 3.26 -1.82 -6.01
C PHE A 180 2.57 -2.29 -4.72
N TYR A 181 2.51 -1.46 -3.68
CA TYR A 181 1.89 -1.81 -2.40
C TYR A 181 0.41 -1.44 -2.32
N ASP A 182 -0.08 -0.68 -3.29
CA ASP A 182 -1.50 -0.34 -3.38
C ASP A 182 -2.29 -1.42 -4.14
N LYS A 183 -3.27 -2.03 -3.47
CA LYS A 183 -4.10 -3.11 -4.03
C LYS A 183 -4.87 -2.68 -5.29
N ASP A 184 -5.31 -1.43 -5.39
CA ASP A 184 -6.03 -0.93 -6.56
C ASP A 184 -5.07 -0.69 -7.74
N PHE A 185 -3.85 -0.21 -7.46
CA PHE A 185 -2.79 -0.09 -8.46
C PHE A 185 -2.37 -1.45 -8.99
N MET A 186 -2.07 -2.40 -8.10
CA MET A 186 -1.67 -3.77 -8.48
C MET A 186 -2.76 -4.49 -9.26
N ARG A 187 -4.04 -4.31 -8.89
CA ARG A 187 -5.16 -4.87 -9.65
C ARG A 187 -5.22 -4.27 -11.07
N LEU A 188 -5.01 -2.97 -11.21
CA LEU A 188 -5.01 -2.30 -12.50
C LEU A 188 -3.80 -2.73 -13.35
N TYR A 189 -2.60 -2.71 -12.79
CA TYR A 189 -1.38 -3.13 -13.47
C TYR A 189 -1.44 -4.58 -13.96
N ARG A 190 -1.92 -5.52 -13.12
CA ARG A 190 -2.14 -6.92 -13.54
C ARG A 190 -3.15 -7.04 -14.68
N LYS A 191 -4.22 -6.24 -14.67
CA LYS A 191 -5.22 -6.23 -15.75
C LYS A 191 -4.61 -5.80 -17.08
N ILE A 192 -3.72 -4.81 -17.05
CA ILE A 192 -2.99 -4.33 -18.24
C ILE A 192 -2.07 -5.42 -18.79
N LEU A 193 -1.27 -6.04 -17.93
CA LEU A 193 -0.37 -7.13 -18.33
C LEU A 193 -1.11 -8.36 -18.89
N GLN A 194 -2.32 -8.64 -18.39
CA GLN A 194 -3.16 -9.73 -18.90
C GLN A 194 -3.75 -9.41 -20.27
N ASN A 195 -4.17 -8.17 -20.52
CA ASN A 195 -4.66 -7.73 -21.82
C ASN A 195 -3.59 -7.80 -22.92
N LYS A 196 -2.31 -7.69 -22.55
CA LYS A 196 -1.17 -7.75 -23.48
C LYS A 196 -0.77 -9.17 -23.91
N LYS A 197 -1.34 -10.22 -23.31
CA LYS A 197 -1.06 -11.64 -23.62
C LYS A 197 -1.93 -12.23 -24.75
N VAL A 198 -2.53 -11.38 -25.59
CA VAL A 198 -3.32 -11.79 -26.77
C VAL A 198 -2.62 -11.30 -28.03
#